data_AF-A0A8H7WNY7-F1
#
_entry.id   AF-A0A8H7WNY7-F1
#
_cell.length_a   1.000
_cell.length_b   1.000
_cell.length_c   1.000
_cell.angle_alpha   90.00
_cell.angle_beta   90.00
_cell.angle_gamma   90.00
#
_symmetry.space_group_name_H-M   'P 1'
#
loop_
_entity.id
_entity.type
_entity.pdbx_description
1 polymer ?
#
loop_
_entity_poly.entity_id
_entity_poly.type
_entity_poly.pdbx_seq_one_letter_code
_entity_poly.pdbx_strand_id
1 'polypeptide(L)'
;MASNDSSLDQGMPRPPPCVLLLNGFTGVGKLTAAKSLASALQSNHTPCRLINNHLLIDPVIAIEPIRNKAHYTLRKEFRRLAMEGLNRLSQNKENENKHIIIWTAALATSHLPTPYDDTTHFCEYLDFAKTRGVPLVFVNITCDLESNCETVVKRRG
;
A
#
# COMPACT_ATOMS: atom_id res chain seq x y z
N MET A 1 -2.53 -47.13 -25.83
CA MET A 1 -1.85 -46.65 -24.61
C MET A 1 -0.94 -45.50 -25.03
N ALA A 2 -1.40 -44.27 -24.84
CA ALA A 2 -0.56 -43.08 -24.88
C ALA A 2 -0.92 -42.30 -23.61
N SER A 3 -0.01 -42.35 -22.64
CA SER A 3 -0.09 -41.62 -21.38
C SER A 3 0.13 -40.13 -21.68
N ASN A 4 -0.92 -39.33 -21.56
CA ASN A 4 -0.82 -37.88 -21.50
C ASN A 4 -0.17 -37.51 -20.17
N ASP A 5 1.10 -37.13 -20.23
CA ASP A 5 1.85 -36.54 -19.14
C ASP A 5 1.42 -35.07 -19.01
N SER A 6 0.37 -34.82 -18.22
CA SER A 6 -0.17 -33.49 -17.93
C SER A 6 0.46 -32.91 -16.65
N SER A 7 1.78 -32.92 -16.56
CA SER A 7 2.51 -32.52 -15.33
C SER A 7 3.01 -31.07 -15.31
N LEU A 8 2.58 -30.20 -16.23
CA LEU A 8 3.03 -28.80 -16.29
C LEU A 8 2.10 -27.75 -15.67
N ASP A 9 0.98 -28.14 -15.04
CA ASP A 9 0.15 -27.21 -14.25
C ASP A 9 0.31 -27.44 -12.74
N GLN A 10 1.56 -27.48 -12.26
CA GLN A 10 1.78 -27.23 -10.83
C GLN A 10 1.67 -25.72 -10.60
N GLY A 11 0.42 -25.25 -10.52
CA GLY A 11 0.08 -23.85 -10.29
C GLY A 11 0.89 -23.28 -9.13
N MET A 12 1.62 -22.20 -9.41
CA MET A 12 2.43 -21.49 -8.43
C MET A 12 1.59 -21.24 -7.16
N PRO A 13 2.06 -21.60 -5.95
CA PRO A 13 1.27 -21.46 -4.74
C PRO A 13 0.87 -19.99 -4.55
N ARG A 14 -0.43 -19.76 -4.34
CA ARG A 14 -0.94 -18.40 -4.14
C ARG A 14 -0.36 -17.84 -2.84
N PRO A 15 0.19 -16.62 -2.85
CA PRO A 15 0.71 -16.02 -1.63
C PRO A 15 -0.44 -15.86 -0.61
N PRO A 16 -0.16 -16.07 0.69
CA PRO A 16 -1.19 -15.94 1.72
C PRO A 16 -1.65 -14.48 1.85
N PRO A 17 -2.85 -14.25 2.39
CA PRO A 17 -3.36 -12.90 2.64
C PRO A 17 -2.42 -12.12 3.57
N CYS A 18 -2.13 -10.87 3.22
CA CYS A 18 -1.29 -9.99 4.02
C CYS A 18 -1.65 -8.52 3.78
N VAL A 19 -1.18 -7.67 4.67
CA VAL A 19 -1.06 -6.23 4.41
C VAL A 19 0.36 -6.01 3.91
N LEU A 20 0.53 -5.56 2.68
CA LEU A 20 1.82 -5.21 2.10
C LEU A 20 1.99 -3.69 2.10
N LEU A 21 2.95 -3.18 2.86
CA LEU A 21 3.26 -1.76 2.92
C LEU A 21 4.55 -1.47 2.14
N LEU A 22 4.40 -0.88 0.96
CA LEU A 22 5.51 -0.39 0.13
C LEU A 22 5.87 1.04 0.54
N ASN A 23 6.93 1.18 1.34
CA ASN A 23 7.46 2.45 1.79
C ASN A 23 8.61 2.96 0.91
N GLY A 24 8.87 4.26 0.94
CA GLY A 24 10.03 4.87 0.28
C GLY A 24 9.76 6.31 -0.11
N PHE A 25 10.79 7.03 -0.55
CA PHE A 25 10.69 8.45 -0.84
C PHE A 25 9.87 8.75 -2.11
N THR A 26 9.34 9.96 -2.26
CA THR A 26 8.60 10.36 -3.47
C THR A 26 9.53 10.27 -4.70
N GLY A 27 9.05 9.65 -5.78
CA GLY A 27 9.83 9.47 -7.01
C GLY A 27 10.39 8.06 -7.23
N VAL A 28 10.66 7.29 -6.16
CA VAL A 28 11.36 5.98 -6.21
C VAL A 28 10.59 4.82 -6.87
N GLY A 29 9.50 5.10 -7.57
CA GLY A 29 8.77 4.08 -8.35
C GLY A 29 7.83 3.17 -7.55
N LYS A 30 7.55 3.46 -6.27
CA LYS A 30 6.65 2.63 -5.43
C LYS A 30 5.29 2.33 -6.08
N LEU A 31 4.66 3.33 -6.69
CA LEU A 31 3.36 3.14 -7.35
C LEU A 31 3.49 2.23 -8.59
N THR A 32 4.59 2.35 -9.33
CA THR A 32 4.89 1.48 -10.46
C THR A 32 5.09 0.03 -10.01
N ALA A 33 5.89 -0.18 -8.95
CA ALA A 33 6.09 -1.49 -8.34
C ALA A 33 4.75 -2.06 -7.82
N ALA A 34 3.96 -1.26 -7.12
CA ALA A 34 2.66 -1.66 -6.57
C ALA A 34 1.67 -2.08 -7.67
N LYS A 35 1.60 -1.34 -8.77
CA LYS A 35 0.77 -1.67 -9.94
C LYS A 35 1.23 -2.95 -10.63
N SER A 36 2.54 -3.11 -10.81
CA SER A 36 3.12 -4.30 -11.44
C SER A 36 2.86 -5.54 -10.59
N LEU A 37 3.03 -5.43 -9.27
CA LEU A 37 2.71 -6.51 -8.33
C LEU A 37 1.22 -6.85 -8.33
N ALA A 38 0.34 -5.84 -8.29
CA ALA A 38 -1.11 -6.07 -8.36
C ALA A 38 -1.50 -6.79 -9.67
N SER A 39 -0.90 -6.40 -10.80
CA SER A 39 -1.11 -7.08 -12.08
C SER A 39 -0.65 -8.54 -12.04
N ALA A 40 0.53 -8.82 -11.48
CA ALA A 40 1.05 -10.18 -11.35
C ALA A 40 0.18 -11.07 -10.45
N LEU A 41 -0.31 -10.52 -9.33
CA LEU A 41 -1.24 -11.22 -8.44
C LEU A 41 -2.56 -11.54 -9.13
N GLN A 42 -3.10 -10.60 -9.91
CA GLN A 42 -4.32 -10.80 -10.69
C GLN A 42 -4.15 -11.87 -11.77
N SER A 43 -3.01 -11.90 -12.46
CA SER A 43 -2.69 -12.95 -13.45
C SER A 43 -2.68 -14.35 -12.84
N ASN A 44 -2.29 -14.49 -11.58
CA ASN A 44 -2.32 -15.76 -10.84
C ASN A 44 -3.61 -15.95 -10.02
N HIS A 45 -4.68 -15.24 -10.35
CA HIS A 45 -5.98 -15.29 -9.67
C HIS A 45 -5.90 -15.10 -8.14
N THR A 46 -4.91 -14.33 -7.68
CA THR A 46 -4.76 -13.97 -6.27
C THR A 46 -5.51 -12.67 -6.00
N PRO A 47 -6.52 -12.67 -5.11
CA PRO A 47 -7.26 -11.47 -4.79
C PRO A 47 -6.35 -10.42 -4.15
N CYS A 48 -6.31 -9.21 -4.73
CA CYS A 48 -5.53 -8.12 -4.19
C CYS A 48 -6.23 -6.77 -4.36
N ARG A 49 -5.89 -5.81 -3.50
CA ARG A 49 -6.39 -4.43 -3.58
C ARG A 49 -5.23 -3.47 -3.39
N LEU A 50 -5.03 -2.58 -4.35
CA LEU A 50 -4.05 -1.51 -4.27
C LEU A 50 -4.69 -0.23 -3.73
N ILE A 51 -4.21 0.23 -2.58
CA ILE A 51 -4.54 1.52 -1.99
C ILE A 51 -3.29 2.41 -2.03
N ASN A 52 -3.19 3.22 -3.07
CA ASN A 52 -2.07 4.16 -3.18
C ASN A 52 -2.29 5.39 -2.27
N ASN A 53 -1.22 6.05 -1.86
CA ASN A 53 -1.24 7.16 -0.91
C ASN A 53 -2.03 8.38 -1.44
N HIS A 54 -2.06 8.59 -2.76
CA HIS A 54 -2.78 9.71 -3.38
C HIS A 54 -4.30 9.58 -3.21
N LEU A 55 -4.84 8.36 -3.15
CA LEU A 55 -6.25 8.13 -2.82
C LEU A 55 -6.64 8.66 -1.43
N LEU A 56 -5.67 8.81 -0.53
CA LEU A 56 -5.89 9.32 0.83
C LEU A 56 -5.51 10.80 0.98
N ILE A 57 -4.64 11.32 0.10
CA ILE A 57 -4.10 12.67 0.20
C ILE A 57 -4.86 13.64 -0.68
N ASP A 58 -5.19 13.28 -1.92
CA ASP A 58 -5.75 14.20 -2.90
C ASP A 58 -7.11 14.78 -2.45
N PRO A 59 -8.02 14.01 -1.80
CA PRO A 59 -9.25 14.58 -1.23
C PRO A 59 -8.96 15.62 -0.14
N VAL A 60 -7.91 15.42 0.66
CA VAL A 60 -7.50 16.35 1.71
C VAL A 60 -6.94 17.63 1.10
N ILE A 61 -6.08 17.52 0.08
CA ILE A 61 -5.51 18.66 -0.63
C ILE A 61 -6.61 19.52 -1.26
N ALA A 62 -7.65 18.88 -1.81
CA ALA A 62 -8.77 19.60 -2.41
C ALA A 62 -9.58 20.42 -1.38
N ILE A 63 -9.64 19.98 -0.12
CA ILE A 63 -10.38 20.64 0.96
C ILE A 63 -9.51 21.67 1.70
N GLU A 64 -8.29 21.29 2.05
CA GLU A 64 -7.32 22.11 2.78
C GLU A 64 -5.94 21.97 2.11
N PRO A 65 -5.61 22.84 1.14
CA PRO A 65 -4.37 22.74 0.38
C PRO A 65 -3.14 23.19 1.16
N ILE A 66 -3.32 24.01 2.21
CA ILE A 66 -2.22 24.53 3.02
C ILE A 66 -1.80 23.44 4.00
N ARG A 67 -0.52 23.03 3.97
CA ARG A 67 0.04 22.00 4.86
C ARG A 67 0.20 22.50 6.30
N ASN A 68 -0.91 22.82 6.94
CA ASN A 68 -1.03 23.29 8.32
C ASN A 68 -1.59 22.17 9.22
N LYS A 69 -1.84 22.47 10.50
CA LYS A 69 -2.42 21.51 11.45
C LYS A 69 -3.76 20.93 10.97
N ALA A 70 -4.64 21.75 10.39
CA ALA A 70 -5.94 21.31 9.90
C ALA A 70 -5.81 20.29 8.75
N HIS A 71 -4.89 20.53 7.80
CA HIS A 71 -4.57 19.58 6.74
C HIS A 71 -4.17 18.21 7.29
N TYR A 72 -3.24 18.18 8.24
CA TYR A 72 -2.74 16.93 8.81
C TYR A 72 -3.79 16.21 9.66
N THR A 73 -4.61 16.95 10.41
CA THR A 73 -5.77 16.39 11.13
C THR A 73 -6.75 15.76 10.15
N LEU A 74 -7.14 16.47 9.09
CA LEU A 74 -8.07 15.96 8.08
C LEU A 74 -7.51 14.72 7.37
N ARG A 75 -6.21 14.74 7.03
CA ARG A 75 -5.52 13.59 6.45
C ARG A 75 -5.55 12.36 7.34
N LYS A 76 -5.33 12.54 8.64
CA LYS A 76 -5.41 11.45 9.63
C LYS A 76 -6.82 10.86 9.70
N GLU A 77 -7.84 11.71 9.79
CA GLU A 77 -9.23 11.26 9.84
C GLU A 77 -9.67 10.53 8.56
N PHE A 78 -9.31 11.06 7.39
CA PHE A 78 -9.64 10.41 6.11
C PHE A 78 -9.02 9.03 5.99
N ARG A 79 -7.75 8.89 6.37
CA ARG A 79 -7.05 7.60 6.39
C ARG A 79 -7.67 6.63 7.38
N ARG A 80 -7.98 7.07 8.61
CA ARG A 80 -8.67 6.25 9.63
C ARG A 80 -10.00 5.72 9.10
N LEU A 81 -10.84 6.59 8.53
CA LEU A 81 -12.13 6.21 7.95
C LEU A 81 -11.98 5.21 6.79
N ALA A 82 -10.97 5.40 5.94
CA ALA A 82 -10.69 4.46 4.85
C ALA A 82 -10.31 3.06 5.38
N MET A 83 -9.44 2.99 6.40
CA MET A 83 -9.05 1.73 7.03
C MET A 83 -10.24 1.03 7.72
N GLU A 84 -11.07 1.79 8.44
CA GLU A 84 -12.29 1.26 9.06
C GLU A 84 -13.28 0.72 8.03
N GLY A 85 -13.48 1.45 6.93
CA GLY A 85 -14.29 0.99 5.81
C GLY A 85 -13.78 -0.33 5.23
N LEU A 86 -12.47 -0.45 5.02
CA LEU A 86 -11.84 -1.69 4.55
C LEU A 86 -12.02 -2.86 5.52
N ASN A 87 -11.93 -2.62 6.83
CA ASN A 87 -12.18 -3.65 7.84
C ASN A 87 -13.64 -4.12 7.82
N ARG A 88 -14.62 -3.20 7.74
CA ARG A 88 -16.04 -3.56 7.63
C ARG A 88 -16.35 -4.39 6.38
N LEU A 89 -15.76 -4.03 5.23
CA LEU A 89 -15.93 -4.79 3.99
C LEU A 89 -15.45 -6.24 4.14
N SER A 90 -14.33 -6.44 4.85
CA SER A 90 -13.74 -7.77 5.04
C SER A 90 -14.49 -8.66 6.03
N GLN A 91 -15.27 -8.08 6.94
CA GLN A 91 -16.12 -8.82 7.88
C GLN A 91 -17.42 -9.32 7.25
N ASN A 92 -17.95 -8.60 6.25
CA ASN A 92 -19.27 -8.87 5.68
C ASN A 92 -19.28 -9.94 4.58
N LYS A 93 -18.13 -10.46 4.15
CA LYS A 93 -18.04 -11.51 3.13
C LYS A 93 -17.03 -12.56 3.54
N GLU A 94 -17.51 -13.79 3.73
CA GLU A 94 -16.70 -14.97 4.10
C GLU A 94 -15.49 -15.20 3.18
N ASN A 95 -15.49 -14.63 1.97
CA ASN A 95 -14.42 -14.74 0.98
C ASN A 95 -13.53 -13.48 0.83
N GLU A 96 -13.85 -12.33 1.44
CA GLU A 96 -13.00 -11.12 1.33
C GLU A 96 -11.80 -11.11 2.27
N ASN A 97 -11.78 -11.96 3.30
CA ASN A 97 -10.64 -12.10 4.21
C ASN A 97 -9.36 -12.65 3.56
N LYS A 98 -9.39 -12.98 2.27
CA LYS A 98 -8.25 -13.57 1.53
C LYS A 98 -7.50 -12.60 0.61
N HIS A 99 -7.74 -11.28 0.71
CA HIS A 99 -7.05 -10.32 -0.15
C HIS A 99 -5.67 -9.92 0.39
N ILE A 100 -4.72 -9.74 -0.52
CA ILE A 100 -3.53 -8.96 -0.26
C ILE A 100 -3.88 -7.48 -0.39
N ILE A 101 -3.72 -6.72 0.68
CA ILE A 101 -3.94 -5.26 0.67
C ILE A 101 -2.60 -4.56 0.50
N ILE A 102 -2.39 -3.97 -0.67
CA ILE A 102 -1.15 -3.27 -1.02
C ILE A 102 -1.32 -1.79 -0.73
N TRP A 103 -0.52 -1.27 0.19
CA TRP A 103 -0.41 0.14 0.51
C TRP A 103 0.88 0.71 -0.04
N THR A 104 0.84 1.95 -0.50
CA THR A 104 2.05 2.74 -0.70
C THR A 104 2.13 3.82 0.36
N ALA A 105 3.31 4.05 0.94
CA ALA A 105 3.54 5.14 1.88
C ALA A 105 4.88 5.83 1.61
N ALA A 106 5.04 7.01 2.22
CA ALA A 106 6.28 7.77 2.21
C ALA A 106 6.59 8.19 3.66
N LEU A 107 6.74 7.19 4.53
CA LEU A 107 7.10 7.34 5.93
C LEU A 107 8.59 7.59 6.04
N ALA A 108 8.98 8.56 6.86
CA ALA A 108 10.35 8.83 7.20
C ALA A 108 10.47 9.02 8.72
N THR A 109 11.54 8.51 9.32
CA THR A 109 11.89 8.88 10.69
C THR A 109 12.43 10.31 10.67
N SER A 110 11.53 11.29 10.83
CA SER A 110 11.91 12.68 11.02
C SER A 110 12.28 12.90 12.48
N HIS A 111 13.55 13.24 12.75
CA HIS A 111 13.96 13.77 14.06
C HIS A 111 13.49 15.22 14.29
N LEU A 112 12.96 15.87 13.25
CA LEU A 112 12.37 17.19 13.36
C LEU A 112 10.92 17.06 13.84
N PRO A 113 10.47 17.90 14.80
CA PRO A 113 9.08 17.93 15.20
C PRO A 113 8.23 18.42 14.02
N THR A 114 7.61 17.47 13.33
CA THR A 114 6.56 17.78 12.38
C THR A 114 5.22 17.50 13.07
N PRO A 115 4.13 18.17 12.68
CA PRO A 115 2.77 17.80 13.12
C PRO A 115 2.35 16.38 12.67
N TYR A 116 3.25 15.66 11.98
CA TYR A 116 3.04 14.37 11.37
C TYR A 116 4.01 13.34 11.99
N ASP A 117 3.50 12.54 12.92
CA ASP A 117 4.28 11.44 13.48
C ASP A 117 4.15 10.20 12.59
N ASP A 118 5.21 9.94 11.80
CA ASP A 118 5.32 8.77 10.95
C ASP A 118 5.34 7.46 11.74
N THR A 119 5.73 7.48 13.02
CA THR A 119 5.66 6.31 13.91
C THR A 119 4.20 5.96 14.19
N THR A 120 3.39 6.94 14.59
CA THR A 120 1.95 6.75 14.77
C THR A 120 1.30 6.27 13.48
N HIS A 121 1.68 6.84 12.33
CA HIS A 121 1.15 6.39 11.04
C HIS A 121 1.56 4.94 10.71
N PHE A 122 2.78 4.53 11.00
CA PHE A 122 3.19 3.13 10.85
C PHE A 122 2.37 2.20 11.76
N CYS A 123 2.14 2.60 13.01
CA CYS A 123 1.30 1.85 13.96
C CYS A 123 -0.13 1.66 13.44
N GLU A 124 -0.71 2.63 12.73
CA GLU A 124 -2.02 2.47 12.11
C GLU A 124 -2.06 1.31 11.09
N TYR A 125 -0.99 1.10 10.30
CA TYR A 125 -0.90 -0.05 9.40
C TYR A 125 -0.72 -1.38 10.14
N LEU A 126 0.06 -1.37 11.22
CA LEU A 126 0.22 -2.54 12.09
C LEU A 126 -1.12 -2.95 12.71
N ASP A 127 -1.86 -1.98 13.26
CA ASP A 127 -3.15 -2.24 13.89
C ASP A 127 -4.19 -2.67 12.86
N PHE A 128 -4.16 -2.08 11.66
CA PHE A 128 -4.97 -2.56 10.53
C PHE A 128 -4.70 -4.03 10.19
N ALA A 129 -3.43 -4.45 10.13
CA ALA A 129 -3.06 -5.85 9.87
C ALA A 129 -3.52 -6.77 11.02
N LYS A 130 -3.33 -6.35 12.28
CA LYS A 130 -3.79 -7.08 13.47
C LYS A 130 -5.31 -7.26 13.47
N THR A 131 -6.08 -6.21 13.19
CA THR A 131 -7.56 -6.28 13.13
C THR A 131 -8.03 -7.29 12.09
N ARG A 132 -7.27 -7.46 11.01
CA ARG A 132 -7.55 -8.44 9.95
C ARG A 132 -7.03 -9.85 10.25
N GLY A 133 -6.21 -10.02 11.28
CA GLY A 133 -5.56 -11.30 11.60
C GLY A 133 -4.57 -11.77 10.54
N VAL A 134 -3.92 -10.85 9.81
CA VAL A 134 -2.95 -11.16 8.75
C VAL A 134 -1.60 -10.49 9.02
N PRO A 135 -0.47 -11.03 8.51
CA PRO A 135 0.83 -10.39 8.68
C PRO A 135 0.91 -9.03 7.96
N LEU A 136 1.65 -8.10 8.56
CA LEU A 136 2.16 -6.91 7.89
C LEU A 136 3.51 -7.23 7.27
N VAL A 137 3.60 -7.16 5.94
CA VAL A 137 4.85 -7.23 5.18
C VAL A 137 5.27 -5.80 4.87
N PHE A 138 6.38 -5.35 5.43
CA PHE A 138 6.92 -4.01 5.20
C PHE A 138 8.11 -4.08 4.25
N VAL A 139 8.02 -3.37 3.13
CA VAL A 139 9.09 -3.31 2.12
C VAL A 139 9.50 -1.85 1.95
N ASN A 140 10.76 -1.55 2.25
CA ASN A 140 11.31 -0.22 2.04
C ASN A 140 12.04 -0.17 0.70
N ILE A 141 11.54 0.65 -0.22
CA ILE A 141 12.12 0.87 -1.54
C ILE A 141 13.06 2.07 -1.43
N THR A 142 14.34 1.80 -1.64
CA THR A 142 15.39 2.81 -1.66
C THR A 142 15.95 2.93 -3.08
N CYS A 143 16.38 4.13 -3.42
CA CYS A 143 17.27 4.37 -4.55
C CYS A 143 18.24 5.48 -4.13
N ASP A 144 19.39 5.56 -4.80
CA ASP A 144 20.28 6.70 -4.59
C ASP A 144 19.62 8.03 -5.03
N LEU A 145 20.18 9.12 -4.54
CA LEU A 145 19.66 10.47 -4.79
C LEU A 145 19.70 10.82 -6.28
N GLU A 146 20.77 10.42 -6.96
CA GLU A 146 21.01 10.69 -8.38
C GLU A 146 19.92 10.05 -9.25
N SER A 147 19.67 8.75 -9.08
CA SER A 147 18.61 8.00 -9.77
C SER A 147 17.21 8.53 -9.45
N ASN A 148 16.97 9.00 -8.21
CA ASN A 148 15.69 9.59 -7.85
C ASN A 148 15.46 10.94 -8.55
N CYS A 149 16.47 11.80 -8.56
CA CYS A 149 16.41 13.12 -9.20
C CYS A 149 16.10 13.00 -10.68
N GLU A 150 16.76 12.10 -11.41
CA GLU A 150 16.47 11.85 -12.82
C GLU A 150 15.02 11.43 -13.08
N THR A 151 14.47 10.59 -12.19
CA THR A 151 13.11 10.05 -12.33
C THR A 151 12.03 11.09 -12.01
N VAL A 152 12.29 11.99 -11.05
CA VAL A 152 11.37 13.08 -10.69
C VAL A 152 11.31 14.13 -11.80
N VAL A 153 12.45 14.44 -12.44
CA VAL A 153 12.51 15.42 -13.53
C VAL A 153 11.75 14.93 -14.77
N LYS A 154 11.89 13.64 -15.14
CA LYS A 154 11.22 13.06 -16.33
C LYS A 154 9.69 12.95 -16.21
N ARG A 155 9.10 13.12 -15.02
CA ARG A 155 7.65 12.96 -14.77
C ARG A 155 6.91 14.27 -14.49
N ARG A 156 7.61 15.41 -14.59
CA ARG A 156 7.03 16.78 -14.49
C ARG A 156 6.86 17.46 -15.86
N GLY A 157 7.13 16.75 -16.96
CA GLY A 157 6.84 17.19 -18.33
C GLY A 157 5.46 16.75 -18.79
#